data_AF-A0A3C0KTE5-F1
#
_entry.id   AF-A0A3C0KTE5-F1
#
_cell.length_a   1.000
_cell.length_b   1.000
_cell.length_c   1.000
_cell.angle_alpha   90.00
_cell.angle_beta   90.00
_cell.angle_gamma   90.00
#
_symmetry.space_group_name_H-M   'P 1'
#
loop_
_entity.id
_entity.type
_entity.pdbx_description
1 polymer ?
#
loop_
_entity_poly.entity_id
_entity_poly.type
_entity_poly.pdbx_seq_one_letter_code
_entity_poly.pdbx_strand_id
1 'polypeptide(L)'
;MNLLLLGPPNVTLREYLLRDGHAVIEMEDPIDTEFIKKNKIDFMISYGYRHIIRQPVLDFMKDKIVNLHISHLPWNRGADPNLWSFLEDTPKGVTLHFVDEGIDTGDIISQRELKFDSDKETLASTYEKLDAEIIALFQDTWPLIRWFGGGTPRTQQPQGGTIHRVADKRYFTRLLAKGWDTPVSEILGKGSFYLRDVRADDKEAIRQWQNSPDVARYMYTDHHITEEEHERWFQTALREHGRKYWIIMCDREAIGLVNLYDIDEKNRRCLWALYISSENMRSKGVGGFVEYQVMNYVFDDLEYNKLCCEALSSNQRAINFYKSFGFREEGIYRQHMMKNGEYADVVTLAILKSEWDEKKPEIEKKLMTKGLL
;
A
#
# COMPACT_ATOMS: atom_id res chain seq x y z
N MET A 1 -24.17 32.07 10.78
CA MET A 1 -23.95 30.72 11.35
C MET A 1 -22.68 30.75 12.17
N ASN A 2 -22.55 29.85 13.14
CA ASN A 2 -21.29 29.53 13.81
C ASN A 2 -20.67 28.35 13.07
N LEU A 3 -19.59 28.60 12.34
CA LEU A 3 -18.84 27.61 11.59
C LEU A 3 -17.63 27.15 12.39
N LEU A 4 -17.34 25.86 12.30
CA LEU A 4 -16.13 25.27 12.85
C LEU A 4 -15.22 24.81 11.71
N LEU A 5 -14.03 25.41 11.61
CA LEU A 5 -12.94 24.96 10.77
C LEU A 5 -12.09 23.96 11.57
N LEU A 6 -12.03 22.73 11.08
CA LEU A 6 -11.21 21.66 11.64
C LEU A 6 -9.93 21.52 10.83
N GLY A 7 -8.78 21.61 11.50
CA GLY A 7 -7.45 21.48 10.90
C GLY A 7 -6.58 22.70 11.12
N PRO A 8 -5.38 22.72 10.51
CA PRO A 8 -4.44 23.82 10.66
C PRO A 8 -5.06 25.17 10.24
N PRO A 9 -4.65 26.29 10.86
CA PRO A 9 -5.17 27.60 10.51
C PRO A 9 -5.02 27.90 9.02
N ASN A 10 -6.12 28.29 8.37
CA ASN A 10 -6.15 28.65 6.96
C ASN A 10 -6.75 30.06 6.80
N VAL A 11 -5.86 31.05 6.66
CA VAL A 11 -6.24 32.47 6.62
C VAL A 11 -7.21 32.76 5.47
N THR A 12 -6.95 32.21 4.29
CA THR A 12 -7.77 32.44 3.09
C THR A 12 -9.20 31.94 3.27
N LEU A 13 -9.36 30.71 3.77
CA LEU A 13 -10.67 30.09 4.01
C LEU A 13 -11.43 30.84 5.11
N ARG A 14 -10.74 31.15 6.22
CA ARG A 14 -11.28 31.91 7.34
C ARG A 14 -11.77 33.29 6.93
N GLU A 15 -10.96 34.05 6.20
CA GLU A 15 -11.33 35.39 5.74
C GLU A 15 -12.52 35.36 4.77
N TYR A 16 -12.57 34.38 3.87
CA TYR A 16 -13.71 34.20 2.97
C TYR A 16 -15.02 34.01 3.76
N LEU A 17 -15.03 33.10 4.73
CA LEU A 17 -16.22 32.82 5.54
C LEU A 17 -16.64 33.99 6.44
N LEU A 18 -15.67 34.74 6.99
CA LEU A 18 -15.96 35.96 7.74
C LEU A 18 -16.59 37.04 6.85
N ARG A 19 -16.08 37.22 5.62
CA ARG A 19 -16.64 38.16 4.63
C ARG A 19 -18.04 37.74 4.18
N ASP A 20 -18.32 36.45 4.13
CA ASP A 20 -19.65 35.87 3.87
C ASP A 20 -20.62 36.02 5.07
N GLY A 21 -20.19 36.67 6.16
CA GLY A 21 -21.04 37.03 7.29
C GLY A 21 -21.22 35.91 8.32
N HIS A 22 -20.26 34.99 8.42
CA HIS A 22 -20.29 33.90 9.40
C HIS A 22 -19.36 34.15 10.58
N ALA A 23 -19.72 33.62 11.75
CA ALA A 23 -18.80 33.51 12.87
C ALA A 23 -17.96 32.24 12.67
N VAL A 24 -16.63 32.34 12.80
CA VAL A 24 -15.71 31.24 12.50
C VAL A 24 -14.89 30.91 13.74
N ILE A 25 -14.88 29.63 14.12
CA ILE A 25 -14.05 29.05 15.16
C ILE A 25 -13.10 28.07 14.48
N GLU A 26 -11.81 28.11 14.83
CA GLU A 26 -10.79 27.20 14.32
C GLU A 26 -10.33 26.25 15.42
N MET A 27 -10.06 24.99 15.07
CA MET A 27 -9.57 23.99 16.02
C MET A 27 -8.79 22.88 15.32
N GLU A 28 -7.68 22.47 15.94
CA GLU A 28 -6.86 21.34 15.51
C GLU A 28 -7.05 20.09 16.37
N ASP A 29 -7.50 20.25 17.61
CA ASP A 29 -7.66 19.16 18.57
C ASP A 29 -8.88 18.26 18.27
N PRO A 30 -8.94 17.04 18.85
CA PRO A 30 -10.10 16.16 18.74
C PRO A 30 -11.43 16.85 19.12
N ILE A 31 -12.41 16.81 18.22
CA ILE A 31 -13.76 17.35 18.46
C ILE A 31 -14.66 16.37 19.23
N ASP A 32 -15.51 16.91 20.11
CA ASP A 32 -16.58 16.18 20.77
C ASP A 32 -17.93 16.94 20.72
N THR A 33 -19.01 16.25 21.11
CA THR A 33 -20.35 16.84 21.09
C THR A 33 -20.58 17.95 22.12
N GLU A 34 -19.79 18.00 23.20
CA GLU A 34 -19.93 19.02 24.24
C GLU A 34 -19.45 20.37 23.71
N PHE A 35 -18.30 20.37 23.02
CA PHE A 35 -17.77 21.55 22.35
C PHE A 35 -18.76 22.10 21.32
N ILE A 36 -19.36 21.24 20.50
CA ILE A 36 -20.33 21.62 19.46
C ILE A 36 -21.54 22.31 20.09
N LYS A 37 -22.09 21.74 21.17
CA LYS A 37 -23.25 22.29 21.89
C LYS A 37 -22.91 23.62 22.56
N LYS A 38 -21.78 23.69 23.26
CA LYS A 38 -21.33 24.88 24.00
C LYS A 38 -21.14 26.08 23.06
N ASN A 39 -20.52 25.85 21.90
CA ASN A 39 -20.23 26.89 20.92
C ASN A 39 -21.36 27.08 19.88
N LYS A 40 -22.45 26.34 20.00
CA LYS A 40 -23.62 26.40 19.09
C LYS A 40 -23.20 26.28 17.62
N ILE A 41 -22.35 25.31 17.30
CA ILE A 41 -21.83 25.11 15.94
C ILE A 41 -22.97 24.64 15.02
N ASP A 42 -23.15 25.35 13.90
CA ASP A 42 -24.18 25.08 12.91
C ASP A 42 -23.68 24.15 11.79
N PHE A 43 -22.39 24.26 11.43
CA PHE A 43 -21.76 23.50 10.36
C PHE A 43 -20.25 23.37 10.57
N MET A 44 -19.66 22.29 10.05
CA MET A 44 -18.24 21.97 10.18
C MET A 44 -17.58 21.80 8.82
N ILE A 45 -16.38 22.37 8.67
CA ILE A 45 -15.56 22.24 7.48
C ILE A 45 -14.21 21.67 7.92
N SER A 46 -13.88 20.49 7.44
CA SER A 46 -12.58 19.85 7.66
C SER A 46 -11.64 20.18 6.52
N TYR A 47 -10.44 20.66 6.84
CA TYR A 47 -9.36 20.81 5.87
C TYR A 47 -8.00 20.53 6.53
N GLY A 48 -7.36 19.42 6.15
CA GLY A 48 -6.09 19.00 6.76
C GLY A 48 -6.20 18.53 8.21
N TYR A 49 -7.41 18.23 8.68
CA TYR A 49 -7.66 17.75 10.04
C TYR A 49 -7.04 16.37 10.28
N ARG A 50 -6.29 16.21 11.38
CA ARG A 50 -5.48 15.02 11.65
C ARG A 50 -6.16 13.97 12.54
N HIS A 51 -7.41 14.18 12.90
CA HIS A 51 -8.16 13.29 13.78
C HIS A 51 -9.41 12.72 13.08
N ILE A 52 -9.78 11.50 13.45
CA ILE A 52 -11.01 10.87 12.99
C ILE A 52 -12.20 11.50 13.73
N ILE A 53 -13.18 12.00 12.99
CA ILE A 53 -14.45 12.49 13.56
C ILE A 53 -15.27 11.27 13.97
N ARG A 54 -15.51 11.12 15.28
CA ARG A 54 -16.13 9.92 15.85
C ARG A 54 -17.66 9.91 15.66
N GLN A 55 -18.24 8.71 15.69
CA GLN A 55 -19.68 8.50 15.49
C GLN A 55 -20.61 9.45 16.25
N PRO A 56 -20.41 9.75 17.56
CA PRO A 56 -21.30 10.67 18.27
C PRO A 56 -21.36 12.07 17.66
N VAL A 57 -20.27 12.54 17.07
CA VAL A 57 -20.22 13.83 16.36
C VAL A 57 -20.87 13.71 14.99
N LEU A 58 -20.62 12.62 14.25
CA LEU A 58 -21.25 12.36 12.96
C LEU A 58 -22.78 12.30 13.06
N ASP A 59 -23.29 11.62 14.08
CA ASP A 59 -24.74 11.54 14.34
C ASP A 59 -25.32 12.91 14.71
N PHE A 60 -24.60 13.68 15.54
CA PHE A 60 -25.04 14.99 16.01
C PHE A 60 -25.03 16.05 14.89
N MET A 61 -24.04 15.99 14.00
CA MET A 61 -23.85 16.91 12.88
C MET A 61 -24.13 16.24 11.54
N LYS A 62 -25.10 15.32 11.51
CA LYS A 62 -25.49 14.59 10.30
C LYS A 62 -25.80 15.56 9.16
N ASP A 63 -25.20 15.30 8.00
CA ASP A 63 -25.29 16.14 6.79
C ASP A 63 -24.78 17.58 6.96
N LYS A 64 -23.95 17.84 7.99
CA LYS A 64 -23.42 19.17 8.33
C LYS A 64 -21.90 19.23 8.47
N ILE A 65 -21.21 18.25 7.92
CA ILE A 65 -19.75 18.16 7.93
C ILE A 65 -19.30 17.91 6.50
N VAL A 66 -18.45 18.80 5.97
CA VAL A 66 -17.78 18.60 4.68
C VAL A 66 -16.27 18.58 4.88
N ASN A 67 -15.58 17.90 3.99
CA ASN A 67 -14.13 17.84 3.96
C ASN A 67 -13.60 18.31 2.61
N LEU A 68 -12.56 19.12 2.66
CA LEU A 68 -11.77 19.58 1.52
C LEU A 68 -10.62 18.58 1.36
N HIS A 69 -10.69 17.74 0.34
CA HIS A 69 -9.67 16.72 0.10
C HIS A 69 -8.92 17.00 -1.20
N ILE A 70 -7.60 17.04 -1.15
CA ILE A 70 -6.73 17.34 -2.30
C ILE A 70 -6.42 16.08 -3.14
N SER A 71 -7.43 15.26 -3.38
CA SER A 71 -7.38 14.17 -4.35
C SER A 71 -8.62 14.19 -5.25
N HIS A 72 -8.51 13.53 -6.41
CA HIS A 72 -9.64 13.22 -7.26
C HIS A 72 -10.28 11.91 -6.75
N LEU A 73 -11.26 11.97 -5.86
CA LEU A 73 -11.90 10.78 -5.29
C LEU A 73 -12.59 9.92 -6.36
N PRO A 74 -12.64 8.58 -6.24
CA PRO A 74 -12.26 7.77 -5.06
C PRO A 74 -10.77 7.44 -4.92
N TRP A 75 -9.88 8.00 -5.75
CA TRP A 75 -8.44 7.74 -5.69
C TRP A 75 -7.75 8.54 -4.57
N ASN A 76 -6.74 7.93 -3.96
CA ASN A 76 -5.91 8.54 -2.92
C ASN A 76 -6.71 9.08 -1.71
N ARG A 77 -7.61 8.26 -1.16
CA ARG A 77 -8.24 8.53 0.14
C ARG A 77 -7.21 8.49 1.26
N GLY A 78 -7.45 9.24 2.33
CA GLY A 78 -6.59 9.24 3.50
C GLY A 78 -5.33 10.10 3.34
N ALA A 79 -4.18 9.54 3.72
CA ALA A 79 -2.96 10.32 3.95
C ALA A 79 -2.12 10.57 2.70
N ASP A 80 -1.47 11.73 2.65
CA ASP A 80 -0.49 12.12 1.62
C ASP A 80 -1.01 11.99 0.15
N PRO A 81 -2.25 12.40 -0.19
CA PRO A 81 -2.87 12.12 -1.49
C PRO A 81 -2.09 12.66 -2.69
N ASN A 82 -1.45 13.83 -2.57
CA ASN A 82 -0.62 14.39 -3.63
C ASN A 82 0.50 13.42 -4.02
N LEU A 83 1.23 12.91 -3.03
CA LEU A 83 2.34 11.96 -3.23
C LEU A 83 1.85 10.68 -3.93
N TRP A 84 0.78 10.07 -3.42
CA TRP A 84 0.25 8.83 -3.98
C TRP A 84 -0.26 8.98 -5.39
N SER A 85 -0.83 10.14 -5.72
CA SER A 85 -1.30 10.43 -7.07
C SER A 85 -0.19 10.37 -8.13
N PHE A 86 1.06 10.64 -7.74
CA PHE A 86 2.22 10.46 -8.60
C PHE A 86 2.80 9.05 -8.49
N LEU A 87 2.98 8.50 -7.29
CA LEU A 87 3.54 7.15 -7.11
C LEU A 87 2.72 6.08 -7.85
N GLU A 88 1.40 6.15 -7.80
CA GLU A 88 0.49 5.17 -8.42
C GLU A 88 -0.03 5.60 -9.79
N ASP A 89 0.41 6.77 -10.27
CA ASP A 89 -0.08 7.40 -11.50
C ASP A 89 -1.61 7.42 -11.63
N THR A 90 -2.28 7.83 -10.54
CA THR A 90 -3.74 7.94 -10.49
C THR A 90 -4.22 9.34 -10.91
N PRO A 91 -5.53 9.52 -11.16
CA PRO A 91 -6.11 10.84 -11.42
C PRO A 91 -5.78 11.85 -10.31
N LYS A 92 -5.52 13.10 -10.73
CA LYS A 92 -5.06 14.18 -9.85
C LYS A 92 -6.12 15.26 -9.83
N GLY A 93 -6.38 15.81 -8.65
CA GLY A 93 -7.41 16.81 -8.51
C GLY A 93 -7.84 17.02 -7.07
N VAL A 94 -8.98 17.68 -6.90
CA VAL A 94 -9.50 18.09 -5.61
C VAL A 94 -10.97 17.76 -5.51
N THR A 95 -11.42 17.38 -4.33
CA THR A 95 -12.80 16.95 -4.07
C THR A 95 -13.33 17.59 -2.80
N LEU A 96 -14.51 18.20 -2.90
CA LEU A 96 -15.33 18.58 -1.75
C LEU A 96 -16.39 17.51 -1.53
N HIS A 97 -16.41 16.88 -0.37
CA HIS A 97 -17.33 15.78 -0.06
C HIS A 97 -17.88 15.88 1.36
N PHE A 98 -18.98 15.18 1.62
CA PHE A 98 -19.49 15.00 2.99
C PHE A 98 -18.60 14.05 3.79
N VAL A 99 -18.52 14.26 5.09
CA VAL A 99 -17.85 13.31 6.00
C VAL A 99 -18.85 12.25 6.46
N ASP A 100 -18.44 10.99 6.41
CA ASP A 100 -19.16 9.83 6.91
C ASP A 100 -18.29 9.04 7.92
N GLU A 101 -18.65 7.79 8.22
CA GLU A 101 -17.91 6.92 9.15
C GLU A 101 -16.59 6.39 8.58
N GLY A 102 -16.41 6.46 7.26
CA GLY A 102 -15.20 6.01 6.58
C GLY A 102 -14.16 7.11 6.42
N ILE A 103 -13.03 6.76 5.79
CA ILE A 103 -11.96 7.71 5.48
C ILE A 103 -12.17 8.18 4.05
N ASP A 104 -12.63 9.43 3.92
CA ASP A 104 -12.88 10.12 2.66
C ASP A 104 -13.84 9.38 1.71
N THR A 105 -14.88 8.72 2.24
CA THR A 105 -15.84 7.91 1.48
C THR A 105 -17.19 8.57 1.24
N GLY A 106 -17.50 9.67 1.93
CA GLY A 106 -18.81 10.29 1.82
C GLY A 106 -19.10 10.88 0.43
N ASP A 107 -20.38 11.19 0.22
CA ASP A 107 -20.89 11.69 -1.06
C ASP A 107 -20.15 12.93 -1.55
N ILE A 108 -19.82 12.94 -2.84
CA ILE A 108 -19.12 14.03 -3.52
C ILE A 108 -20.11 15.17 -3.75
N ILE A 109 -19.74 16.39 -3.35
CA ILE A 109 -20.48 17.62 -3.62
C ILE A 109 -20.00 18.23 -4.94
N SER A 110 -18.67 18.34 -5.09
CA SER A 110 -18.04 18.90 -6.28
C SER A 110 -16.59 18.43 -6.37
N GLN A 111 -16.05 18.37 -7.58
CA GLN A 111 -14.72 17.82 -7.85
C GLN A 111 -14.12 18.46 -9.09
N ARG A 112 -12.80 18.65 -9.11
CA ARG A 112 -12.06 19.14 -10.28
C ARG A 112 -10.82 18.31 -10.52
N GLU A 113 -10.60 17.95 -11.77
CA GLU A 113 -9.38 17.30 -12.24
C GLU A 113 -8.32 18.35 -12.55
N LEU A 114 -7.07 18.04 -12.20
CA LEU A 114 -5.90 18.88 -12.46
C LEU A 114 -4.88 18.08 -13.26
N LYS A 115 -4.25 18.76 -14.23
CA LYS A 115 -3.16 18.21 -15.02
C LYS A 115 -1.85 18.89 -14.62
N PHE A 116 -0.81 18.09 -14.52
CA PHE A 116 0.53 18.53 -14.12
C PHE A 116 1.55 18.16 -15.21
N ASP A 117 2.50 19.05 -15.44
CA ASP A 117 3.65 18.80 -16.31
C ASP A 117 4.76 18.15 -15.48
N SER A 118 4.87 16.81 -15.54
CA SER A 118 5.77 16.07 -14.65
C SER A 118 7.24 16.48 -14.75
N ASP A 119 7.64 17.07 -15.88
CA ASP A 119 9.02 17.46 -16.14
C ASP A 119 9.39 18.81 -15.51
N LYS A 120 8.40 19.58 -15.05
CA LYS A 120 8.58 20.93 -14.47
C LYS A 120 8.16 21.03 -13.01
N GLU A 121 7.37 20.08 -12.53
CA GLU A 121 6.74 20.17 -11.21
C GLU A 121 7.50 19.38 -10.13
N THR A 122 7.38 19.86 -8.90
CA THR A 122 7.82 19.17 -7.68
C THR A 122 6.62 18.78 -6.81
N LEU A 123 6.85 17.98 -5.78
CA LEU A 123 5.82 17.71 -4.77
C LEU A 123 5.30 19.01 -4.12
N ALA A 124 6.16 20.01 -3.91
CA ALA A 124 5.77 21.32 -3.40
C ALA A 124 4.84 22.05 -4.36
N SER A 125 5.26 22.24 -5.62
CA SER A 125 4.51 23.04 -6.59
C SER A 125 3.15 22.41 -6.93
N THR A 126 3.08 21.07 -6.95
CA THR A 126 1.83 20.34 -7.15
C THR A 126 0.91 20.43 -5.96
N TYR A 127 1.44 20.34 -4.73
CA TYR A 127 0.67 20.55 -3.51
C TYR A 127 0.09 21.97 -3.45
N GLU A 128 0.89 23.00 -3.73
CA GLU A 128 0.44 24.41 -3.75
C GLU A 128 -0.70 24.63 -4.75
N LYS A 129 -0.61 24.02 -5.93
CA LYS A 129 -1.68 24.09 -6.95
C LYS A 129 -2.94 23.37 -6.51
N LEU A 130 -2.83 22.20 -5.88
CA LEU A 130 -3.98 21.49 -5.32
C LEU A 130 -4.62 22.28 -4.17
N ASP A 131 -3.82 22.86 -3.26
CA ASP A 131 -4.28 23.69 -2.15
C ASP A 131 -5.04 24.93 -2.65
N ALA A 132 -4.48 25.63 -3.64
CA ALA A 132 -5.15 26.76 -4.28
C ALA A 132 -6.47 26.35 -4.95
N GLU A 133 -6.49 25.21 -5.65
CA GLU A 133 -7.67 24.76 -6.38
C GLU A 133 -8.77 24.23 -5.46
N ILE A 134 -8.45 23.55 -4.35
CA ILE A 134 -9.49 23.09 -3.41
C ILE A 134 -10.17 24.28 -2.71
N ILE A 135 -9.42 25.36 -2.43
CA ILE A 135 -9.98 26.60 -1.90
C ILE A 135 -10.87 27.28 -2.94
N ALA A 136 -10.44 27.38 -4.20
CA ALA A 136 -11.25 27.93 -5.28
C ALA A 136 -12.54 27.10 -5.50
N LEU A 137 -12.41 25.77 -5.55
CA LEU A 137 -13.55 24.85 -5.67
C LEU A 137 -14.53 25.04 -4.50
N PHE A 138 -14.02 25.17 -3.28
CA PHE A 138 -14.85 25.44 -2.11
C PHE A 138 -15.59 26.77 -2.25
N GLN A 139 -14.93 27.86 -2.64
CA GLN A 139 -15.57 29.17 -2.81
C GLN A 139 -16.65 29.17 -3.89
N ASP A 140 -16.45 28.43 -4.97
CA ASP A 140 -17.44 28.28 -6.05
C ASP A 140 -18.64 27.41 -5.61
N THR A 141 -18.40 26.45 -4.73
CA THR A 141 -19.41 25.47 -4.30
C THR A 141 -20.17 25.92 -3.05
N TRP A 142 -19.53 26.68 -2.15
CA TRP A 142 -20.07 27.11 -0.86
C TRP A 142 -21.46 27.77 -0.97
N PRO A 143 -21.73 28.67 -1.92
CA PRO A 143 -23.06 29.27 -2.08
C PRO A 143 -24.18 28.27 -2.43
N LEU A 144 -23.82 27.10 -2.96
CA LEU A 144 -24.76 26.04 -3.36
C LEU A 144 -25.07 25.07 -2.22
N ILE A 145 -24.25 25.03 -1.18
CA ILE A 145 -24.43 24.13 -0.04
C ILE A 145 -25.62 24.63 0.79
N ARG A 146 -26.63 23.79 0.94
CA ARG A 146 -27.86 24.11 1.66
C ARG A 146 -27.74 23.61 3.10
N TRP A 147 -27.52 24.57 4.01
CA TRP A 147 -27.24 24.37 5.44
C TRP A 147 -28.37 23.72 6.24
N PHE A 148 -29.60 23.68 5.70
CA PHE A 148 -30.79 23.13 6.35
C PHE A 148 -31.63 22.30 5.38
N GLY A 149 -31.88 21.03 5.70
CA GLY A 149 -32.84 20.16 4.99
C GLY A 149 -32.28 19.25 3.91
N GLY A 150 -30.96 19.00 3.86
CA GLY A 150 -30.35 17.93 3.06
C GLY A 150 -30.26 18.17 1.54
N GLY A 151 -30.78 19.29 1.03
CA GLY A 151 -30.89 19.59 -0.41
C GLY A 151 -29.61 20.03 -1.13
N THR A 152 -28.42 19.87 -0.53
CA THR A 152 -27.14 20.08 -1.23
C THR A 152 -27.00 19.02 -2.33
N PRO A 153 -26.87 19.41 -3.61
CA PRO A 153 -26.60 18.47 -4.68
C PRO A 153 -25.34 17.67 -4.38
N ARG A 154 -25.45 16.35 -4.46
CA ARG A 154 -24.35 15.43 -4.19
C ARG A 154 -24.54 14.14 -4.99
N THR A 155 -23.44 13.45 -5.21
CA THR A 155 -23.41 12.15 -5.88
C THR A 155 -22.68 11.15 -5.01
N GLN A 156 -23.20 9.92 -4.95
CA GLN A 156 -22.51 8.83 -4.28
C GLN A 156 -21.13 8.62 -4.90
N GLN A 157 -20.12 8.45 -4.07
CA GLN A 157 -18.76 8.20 -4.54
C GLN A 157 -18.71 6.87 -5.33
N PRO A 158 -18.07 6.83 -6.51
CA PRO A 158 -17.91 5.59 -7.27
C PRO A 158 -17.19 4.50 -6.47
N GLN A 159 -17.49 3.23 -6.74
CA GLN A 159 -16.72 2.12 -6.17
C GLN A 159 -15.28 2.09 -6.71
N GLY A 160 -14.34 1.62 -5.88
CA GLY A 160 -12.93 1.47 -6.24
C GLY A 160 -12.03 2.57 -5.66
N GLY A 161 -11.05 2.99 -6.45
CA GLY A 161 -10.01 3.93 -6.03
C GLY A 161 -8.98 3.31 -5.09
N THR A 162 -8.25 4.16 -4.36
CA THR A 162 -7.15 3.75 -3.48
C THR A 162 -7.24 4.49 -2.13
N ILE A 163 -6.66 3.91 -1.09
CA ILE A 163 -6.61 4.49 0.26
C ILE A 163 -5.24 4.27 0.87
N HIS A 164 -4.70 5.30 1.52
CA HIS A 164 -3.35 5.25 2.08
C HIS A 164 -3.31 5.80 3.50
N ARG A 165 -2.37 5.27 4.28
CA ARG A 165 -2.07 5.70 5.64
C ARG A 165 -0.69 6.33 5.69
N VAL A 166 -0.46 7.15 6.72
CA VAL A 166 0.84 7.81 6.96
C VAL A 166 2.00 6.81 6.99
N ALA A 167 1.76 5.56 7.39
CA ALA A 167 2.79 4.53 7.45
C ALA A 167 3.19 3.98 6.07
N ASP A 168 2.34 4.09 5.04
CA ASP A 168 2.54 3.39 3.77
C ASP A 168 3.68 4.04 2.95
N LYS A 169 3.91 5.34 3.12
CA LYS A 169 5.02 6.04 2.44
C LYS A 169 6.41 5.57 2.88
N ARG A 170 6.53 4.81 3.99
CA ARG A 170 7.81 4.27 4.49
C ARG A 170 8.52 3.34 3.49
N TYR A 171 7.77 2.80 2.53
CA TYR A 171 8.31 1.95 1.47
C TYR A 171 8.99 2.77 0.37
N PHE A 172 8.57 4.01 0.20
CA PHE A 172 8.96 4.91 -0.88
C PHE A 172 9.82 6.09 -0.41
N THR A 173 10.19 6.16 0.88
CA THR A 173 11.03 7.24 1.42
C THR A 173 12.35 7.42 0.69
N ARG A 174 12.91 6.35 0.12
CA ARG A 174 14.12 6.39 -0.73
C ARG A 174 13.95 7.29 -1.97
N LEU A 175 12.72 7.41 -2.48
CA LEU A 175 12.38 8.21 -3.66
C LEU A 175 12.21 9.69 -3.32
N LEU A 176 12.17 10.03 -2.02
CA LEU A 176 11.88 11.37 -1.51
C LEU A 176 13.12 12.04 -0.92
N ALA A 177 14.31 11.73 -1.46
CA ALA A 177 15.58 12.23 -0.93
C ALA A 177 15.68 13.78 -0.94
N LYS A 178 14.96 14.43 -1.86
CA LYS A 178 14.87 15.90 -1.97
C LYS A 178 13.66 16.48 -1.20
N GLY A 179 12.94 15.68 -0.44
CA GLY A 179 11.75 16.11 0.30
C GLY A 179 10.69 16.71 -0.62
N TRP A 180 10.20 17.90 -0.27
CA TRP A 180 9.18 18.63 -1.04
C TRP A 180 9.69 19.12 -2.41
N ASP A 181 11.00 19.26 -2.59
CA ASP A 181 11.62 19.65 -3.88
C ASP A 181 11.83 18.46 -4.82
N THR A 182 11.37 17.26 -4.45
CA THR A 182 11.46 16.08 -5.32
C THR A 182 10.65 16.33 -6.61
N PRO A 183 11.29 16.29 -7.80
CA PRO A 183 10.58 16.39 -9.08
C PRO A 183 9.58 15.25 -9.21
N VAL A 184 8.34 15.53 -9.61
CA VAL A 184 7.31 14.48 -9.66
C VAL A 184 7.58 13.44 -10.75
N SER A 185 8.31 13.81 -11.81
CA SER A 185 8.84 12.87 -12.81
C SER A 185 9.78 11.79 -12.22
N GLU A 186 10.46 12.09 -11.11
CA GLU A 186 11.34 11.12 -10.44
C GLU A 186 10.57 10.05 -9.67
N ILE A 187 9.28 10.25 -9.38
CA ILE A 187 8.45 9.34 -8.58
C ILE A 187 7.24 8.79 -9.33
N LEU A 188 6.93 9.34 -10.51
CA LEU A 188 5.77 8.96 -11.31
C LEU A 188 5.77 7.45 -11.62
N GLY A 189 4.71 6.75 -11.20
CA GLY A 189 4.54 5.32 -11.40
C GLY A 189 5.51 4.44 -10.58
N LYS A 190 6.14 4.99 -9.54
CA LYS A 190 7.09 4.28 -8.66
C LYS A 190 6.50 3.88 -7.30
N GLY A 191 5.23 3.47 -7.30
CA GLY A 191 4.47 3.02 -6.14
C GLY A 191 4.06 1.55 -6.13
N SER A 192 4.60 0.68 -7.01
CA SER A 192 4.02 -0.64 -7.27
C SER A 192 4.98 -1.81 -7.03
N PHE A 193 4.45 -2.89 -6.45
CA PHE A 193 5.11 -4.20 -6.40
C PHE A 193 4.44 -5.14 -7.38
N TYR A 194 5.22 -5.91 -8.13
CA TYR A 194 4.67 -6.95 -9.01
C TYR A 194 5.70 -8.07 -9.25
N LEU A 195 5.21 -9.19 -9.76
CA LEU A 195 6.04 -10.31 -10.21
C LEU A 195 6.12 -10.29 -11.74
N ARG A 196 7.30 -10.57 -12.28
CA ARG A 196 7.47 -10.81 -13.73
C ARG A 196 8.32 -12.03 -13.98
N ASP A 197 8.18 -12.64 -15.14
CA ASP A 197 9.04 -13.75 -15.53
C ASP A 197 10.51 -13.32 -15.58
N VAL A 198 11.39 -14.28 -15.24
CA VAL A 198 12.85 -14.12 -15.35
C VAL A 198 13.25 -13.97 -16.82
N ARG A 199 14.18 -13.06 -17.07
CA ARG A 199 14.77 -12.77 -18.39
C ARG A 199 16.26 -13.09 -18.37
N ALA A 200 16.87 -13.26 -19.55
CA ALA A 200 18.30 -13.55 -19.67
C ALA A 200 19.19 -12.52 -18.94
N ASP A 201 18.81 -11.24 -18.96
CA ASP A 201 19.57 -10.16 -18.34
C ASP A 201 19.49 -10.15 -16.80
N ASP A 202 18.58 -10.93 -16.20
CA ASP A 202 18.48 -11.06 -14.73
C ASP A 202 19.53 -12.01 -14.15
N LYS A 203 20.18 -12.82 -15.01
CA LYS A 203 21.11 -13.88 -14.61
C LYS A 203 22.16 -13.42 -13.61
N GLU A 204 22.85 -12.32 -13.92
CA GLU A 204 23.94 -11.85 -13.06
C GLU A 204 23.42 -11.25 -11.75
N ALA A 205 22.26 -10.58 -11.78
CA ALA A 205 21.63 -10.08 -10.57
C ALA A 205 21.24 -11.23 -9.62
N ILE A 206 20.66 -12.31 -10.15
CA ILE A 206 20.30 -13.51 -9.38
C ILE A 206 21.54 -14.12 -8.72
N ARG A 207 22.65 -14.28 -9.47
CA ARG A 207 23.91 -14.80 -8.94
C ARG A 207 24.47 -13.93 -7.82
N GLN A 208 24.47 -12.62 -8.01
CA GLN A 208 24.96 -11.68 -7.00
C GLN A 208 24.12 -11.73 -5.73
N TRP A 209 22.79 -11.80 -5.87
CA TRP A 209 21.89 -11.93 -4.72
C TRP A 209 22.14 -13.23 -3.97
N GLN A 210 22.24 -14.38 -4.65
CA GLN A 210 22.48 -15.67 -4.00
C GLN A 210 23.83 -15.72 -3.27
N ASN A 211 24.84 -15.03 -3.79
CA ASN A 211 26.15 -14.90 -3.15
C ASN A 211 26.21 -13.84 -2.04
N SER A 212 25.19 -12.97 -1.90
CA SER A 212 25.19 -11.96 -0.84
C SER A 212 25.11 -12.64 0.54
N PRO A 213 25.90 -12.21 1.55
CA PRO A 213 25.95 -12.88 2.85
C PRO A 213 24.59 -13.03 3.54
N ASP A 214 23.68 -12.11 3.25
CA ASP A 214 22.34 -12.07 3.82
C ASP A 214 21.36 -13.07 3.20
N VAL A 215 21.56 -13.43 1.94
CA VAL A 215 20.78 -14.47 1.27
C VAL A 215 21.48 -15.81 1.47
N ALA A 216 22.78 -15.89 1.16
CA ALA A 216 23.60 -17.10 1.18
C ALA A 216 23.51 -17.87 2.51
N ARG A 217 23.42 -17.16 3.65
CA ARG A 217 23.30 -17.78 4.98
C ARG A 217 22.06 -18.66 5.15
N TYR A 218 21.02 -18.45 4.35
CA TYR A 218 19.77 -19.21 4.39
C TYR A 218 19.57 -20.13 3.18
N MET A 219 20.45 -20.05 2.18
CA MET A 219 20.43 -20.92 1.00
C MET A 219 21.06 -22.27 1.32
N TYR A 220 20.62 -23.31 0.60
CA TYR A 220 21.22 -24.63 0.68
C TYR A 220 22.63 -24.68 0.10
N THR A 221 22.87 -23.89 -0.94
CA THR A 221 24.22 -23.67 -1.46
C THR A 221 25.09 -23.01 -0.39
N ASP A 222 26.25 -23.59 -0.13
CA ASP A 222 27.16 -23.19 0.95
C ASP A 222 28.54 -22.72 0.47
N HIS A 223 28.75 -22.68 -0.85
CA HIS A 223 29.93 -22.14 -1.49
C HIS A 223 29.61 -20.90 -2.33
N HIS A 224 30.65 -20.17 -2.72
CA HIS A 224 30.49 -19.05 -3.65
C HIS A 224 30.15 -19.55 -5.05
N ILE A 225 29.00 -19.16 -5.58
CA ILE A 225 28.50 -19.55 -6.89
C ILE A 225 29.27 -18.79 -7.97
N THR A 226 30.07 -19.50 -8.76
CA THR A 226 30.85 -18.91 -9.86
C THR A 226 29.94 -18.55 -11.04
N GLU A 227 30.43 -17.69 -11.94
CA GLU A 227 29.70 -17.33 -13.15
C GLU A 227 29.42 -18.56 -14.03
N GLU A 228 30.40 -19.44 -14.20
CA GLU A 228 30.27 -20.67 -15.00
C GLU A 228 29.26 -21.66 -14.40
N GLU A 229 29.24 -21.80 -13.08
CA GLU A 229 28.27 -22.64 -12.37
C GLU A 229 26.86 -22.07 -12.54
N HIS A 230 26.72 -20.75 -12.34
CA HIS A 230 25.42 -20.10 -12.47
C HIS A 230 24.89 -20.13 -13.90
N GLU A 231 25.76 -19.98 -14.91
CA GLU A 231 25.39 -20.12 -16.31
C GLU A 231 24.82 -21.51 -16.61
N ARG A 232 25.49 -22.57 -16.14
CA ARG A 232 25.01 -23.95 -16.30
C ARG A 232 23.64 -24.14 -15.67
N TRP A 233 23.43 -23.60 -14.46
CA TRP A 233 22.13 -23.63 -13.79
C TRP A 233 21.06 -22.84 -14.55
N PHE A 234 21.38 -21.64 -15.02
CA PHE A 234 20.42 -20.73 -15.66
C PHE A 234 19.89 -21.30 -16.99
N GLN A 235 20.75 -21.98 -17.76
CA GLN A 235 20.38 -22.62 -19.01
C GLN A 235 19.37 -23.78 -18.83
N THR A 236 19.38 -24.44 -17.67
CA THR A 236 18.45 -25.52 -17.36
C THR A 236 17.22 -25.02 -16.61
N ALA A 237 17.37 -24.10 -15.66
CA ALA A 237 16.32 -23.65 -14.75
C ALA A 237 15.07 -23.10 -15.45
N LEU A 238 15.24 -22.37 -16.56
CA LEU A 238 14.12 -21.81 -17.32
C LEU A 238 13.45 -22.80 -18.29
N ARG A 239 14.06 -23.97 -18.50
CA ARG A 239 13.58 -25.00 -19.44
C ARG A 239 13.07 -26.26 -18.73
N GLU A 240 13.36 -26.39 -17.44
CA GLU A 240 13.01 -27.57 -16.65
C GLU A 240 11.50 -27.60 -16.37
N HIS A 241 10.84 -28.63 -16.89
CA HIS A 241 9.47 -28.94 -16.47
C HIS A 241 9.47 -29.22 -14.96
N GLY A 242 8.54 -28.59 -14.24
CA GLY A 242 8.44 -28.77 -12.79
C GLY A 242 8.95 -27.56 -11.96
N ARG A 243 9.42 -26.50 -12.62
CA ARG A 243 9.87 -25.26 -11.96
C ARG A 243 9.30 -24.03 -12.63
N LYS A 244 9.17 -22.95 -11.84
CA LYS A 244 8.78 -21.63 -12.36
C LYS A 244 9.46 -20.54 -11.53
N TYR A 245 9.96 -19.50 -12.19
CA TYR A 245 10.73 -18.44 -11.55
C TYR A 245 10.18 -17.06 -11.92
N TRP A 246 10.10 -16.16 -10.94
CA TRP A 246 9.77 -14.77 -11.14
C TRP A 246 10.74 -13.85 -10.41
N ILE A 247 10.99 -12.69 -11.02
CA ILE A 247 11.64 -11.57 -10.36
C ILE A 247 10.60 -10.79 -9.57
N ILE A 248 10.95 -10.47 -8.32
CA ILE A 248 10.19 -9.55 -7.48
C ILE A 248 10.59 -8.13 -7.88
N MET A 249 9.63 -7.37 -8.40
CA MET A 249 9.84 -5.99 -8.82
C MET A 249 9.27 -5.03 -7.78
N CYS A 250 10.05 -3.98 -7.49
CA CYS A 250 9.58 -2.75 -6.88
C CYS A 250 9.77 -1.67 -7.94
N ASP A 251 8.69 -1.27 -8.59
CA ASP A 251 8.69 -0.36 -9.73
C ASP A 251 9.50 -0.93 -10.92
N ARG A 252 10.67 -0.32 -11.21
CA ARG A 252 11.62 -0.77 -12.24
C ARG A 252 12.81 -1.51 -11.64
N GLU A 253 12.89 -1.61 -10.32
CA GLU A 253 14.01 -2.22 -9.62
C GLU A 253 13.70 -3.68 -9.30
N ALA A 254 14.61 -4.57 -9.69
CA ALA A 254 14.56 -5.98 -9.34
C ALA A 254 15.13 -6.15 -7.92
N ILE A 255 14.32 -6.66 -6.98
CA ILE A 255 14.67 -6.67 -5.55
C ILE A 255 14.74 -8.08 -4.94
N GLY A 256 14.50 -9.11 -5.74
CA GLY A 256 14.54 -10.48 -5.28
C GLY A 256 14.01 -11.48 -6.31
N LEU A 257 13.94 -12.73 -5.89
CA LEU A 257 13.46 -13.86 -6.69
C LEU A 257 12.45 -14.64 -5.87
N VAL A 258 11.43 -15.16 -6.55
CA VAL A 258 10.51 -16.15 -6.02
C VAL A 258 10.35 -17.27 -7.03
N ASN A 259 10.22 -18.51 -6.57
CA ASN A 259 10.08 -19.66 -7.45
C ASN A 259 9.19 -20.75 -6.89
N LEU A 260 8.57 -21.50 -7.79
CA LEU A 260 7.98 -22.81 -7.54
C LEU A 260 8.94 -23.90 -8.02
N TYR A 261 9.00 -25.02 -7.30
CA TYR A 261 9.79 -26.20 -7.65
C TYR A 261 9.10 -27.48 -7.14
N ASP A 262 9.57 -28.65 -7.58
CA ASP A 262 8.91 -29.95 -7.32
C ASP A 262 7.40 -29.88 -7.65
N ILE A 263 7.07 -29.24 -8.78
CA ILE A 263 5.69 -29.13 -9.23
C ILE A 263 5.20 -30.52 -9.64
N ASP A 264 4.21 -31.01 -8.90
CA ASP A 264 3.59 -32.31 -9.07
C ASP A 264 2.13 -32.09 -9.49
N GLU A 265 1.91 -32.00 -10.81
CA GLU A 265 0.58 -31.78 -11.39
C GLU A 265 -0.40 -32.90 -11.03
N LYS A 266 0.09 -34.14 -10.87
CA LYS A 266 -0.75 -35.29 -10.55
C LYS A 266 -1.29 -35.19 -9.13
N ASN A 267 -0.43 -34.89 -8.16
CA ASN A 267 -0.82 -34.76 -6.76
C ASN A 267 -1.24 -33.34 -6.38
N ARG A 268 -1.23 -32.41 -7.34
CA ARG A 268 -1.67 -31.01 -7.18
C ARG A 268 -0.96 -30.33 -6.02
N ARG A 269 0.37 -30.43 -6.03
CA ARG A 269 1.23 -29.79 -5.02
C ARG A 269 2.51 -29.23 -5.64
N CYS A 270 3.13 -28.29 -4.95
CA CYS A 270 4.47 -27.82 -5.26
C CYS A 270 5.16 -27.28 -4.01
N LEU A 271 6.47 -27.08 -4.10
CA LEU A 271 7.25 -26.31 -3.15
C LEU A 271 7.48 -24.89 -3.68
N TRP A 272 7.68 -23.95 -2.78
CA TRP A 272 8.11 -22.60 -3.14
C TRP A 272 9.20 -22.06 -2.24
N ALA A 273 9.95 -21.11 -2.77
CA ALA A 273 10.98 -20.39 -2.06
C ALA A 273 11.03 -18.93 -2.52
N LEU A 274 11.45 -18.04 -1.63
CA LEU A 274 11.67 -16.63 -1.96
C LEU A 274 12.90 -16.09 -1.24
N TYR A 275 13.53 -15.10 -1.84
CA TYR A 275 14.44 -14.21 -1.13
C TYR A 275 14.33 -12.79 -1.66
N ILE A 276 14.44 -11.84 -0.73
CA ILE A 276 14.54 -10.40 -1.03
C ILE A 276 15.97 -9.99 -0.72
N SER A 277 16.70 -9.58 -1.75
CA SER A 277 18.11 -9.21 -1.64
C SER A 277 18.30 -7.75 -1.20
N SER A 278 17.32 -6.89 -1.50
CA SER A 278 17.37 -5.48 -1.09
C SER A 278 17.12 -5.34 0.42
N GLU A 279 18.18 -5.03 1.18
CA GLU A 279 18.11 -4.77 2.63
C GLU A 279 17.05 -3.71 2.96
N ASN A 280 17.00 -2.65 2.15
CA ASN A 280 16.05 -1.55 2.29
C ASN A 280 14.60 -1.93 2.04
N MET A 281 14.31 -3.12 1.48
CA MET A 281 12.97 -3.64 1.21
C MET A 281 12.56 -4.78 2.13
N ARG A 282 13.47 -5.29 2.97
CA ARG A 282 13.11 -6.29 3.97
C ARG A 282 12.27 -5.70 5.10
N SER A 283 11.44 -6.55 5.70
CA SER A 283 10.53 -6.17 6.79
C SER A 283 9.49 -5.09 6.43
N LYS A 284 9.38 -4.74 5.14
CA LYS A 284 8.52 -3.69 4.62
C LYS A 284 7.24 -4.24 3.96
N GLY A 285 6.77 -5.41 4.38
CA GLY A 285 5.53 -5.99 3.85
C GLY A 285 5.64 -6.61 2.45
N VAL A 286 6.69 -6.32 1.67
CA VAL A 286 6.94 -6.91 0.33
C VAL A 286 6.83 -8.42 0.33
N GLY A 287 7.48 -9.10 1.27
CA GLY A 287 7.39 -10.56 1.36
C GLY A 287 5.95 -11.05 1.52
N GLY A 288 5.12 -10.32 2.26
CA GLY A 288 3.70 -10.65 2.42
C GLY A 288 2.86 -10.41 1.17
N PHE A 289 3.18 -9.39 0.37
CA PHE A 289 2.58 -9.21 -0.94
C PHE A 289 2.96 -10.36 -1.89
N VAL A 290 4.24 -10.72 -1.95
CA VAL A 290 4.75 -11.81 -2.80
C VAL A 290 4.13 -13.14 -2.42
N GLU A 291 4.10 -13.48 -1.12
CA GLU A 291 3.43 -14.66 -0.59
C GLU A 291 1.97 -14.72 -1.04
N TYR A 292 1.20 -13.64 -0.83
CA TYR A 292 -0.20 -13.57 -1.25
C TYR A 292 -0.37 -13.80 -2.76
N GLN A 293 0.46 -13.18 -3.60
CA GLN A 293 0.41 -13.35 -5.06
C GLN A 293 0.71 -14.81 -5.46
N VAL A 294 1.72 -15.44 -4.85
CA VAL A 294 2.06 -16.84 -5.10
C VAL A 294 0.95 -17.78 -4.64
N MET A 295 0.38 -17.55 -3.45
CA MET A 295 -0.71 -18.36 -2.93
C MET A 295 -1.95 -18.29 -3.84
N ASN A 296 -2.35 -17.09 -4.29
CA ASN A 296 -3.43 -16.98 -5.28
C ASN A 296 -3.11 -17.73 -6.57
N TYR A 297 -1.90 -17.54 -7.10
CA TYR A 297 -1.51 -18.24 -8.32
C TYR A 297 -1.58 -19.77 -8.16
N VAL A 298 -1.09 -20.32 -7.05
CA VAL A 298 -1.08 -21.77 -6.80
C VAL A 298 -2.48 -22.32 -6.55
N PHE A 299 -3.28 -21.64 -5.74
CA PHE A 299 -4.57 -22.15 -5.27
C PHE A 299 -5.75 -21.81 -6.17
N ASP A 300 -5.71 -20.67 -6.86
CA ASP A 300 -6.82 -20.16 -7.66
C ASP A 300 -6.54 -20.33 -9.15
N ASP A 301 -5.34 -19.99 -9.63
CA ASP A 301 -5.03 -20.11 -11.07
C ASP A 301 -4.61 -21.53 -11.45
N LEU A 302 -3.74 -22.15 -10.66
CA LEU A 302 -3.31 -23.53 -10.88
C LEU A 302 -4.27 -24.55 -10.27
N GLU A 303 -5.16 -24.14 -9.37
CA GLU A 303 -6.10 -25.00 -8.62
C GLU A 303 -5.39 -26.18 -7.92
N TYR A 304 -4.23 -25.93 -7.31
CA TYR A 304 -3.51 -26.95 -6.54
C TYR A 304 -4.11 -27.12 -5.16
N ASN A 305 -3.92 -28.30 -4.56
CA ASN A 305 -4.44 -28.61 -3.23
C ASN A 305 -3.47 -28.21 -2.11
N LYS A 306 -2.16 -28.19 -2.38
CA LYS A 306 -1.14 -28.01 -1.33
C LYS A 306 0.06 -27.19 -1.79
N LEU A 307 0.47 -26.22 -0.98
CA LEU A 307 1.70 -25.45 -1.16
C LEU A 307 2.64 -25.73 0.02
N CYS A 308 3.88 -26.11 -0.29
CA CYS A 308 4.89 -26.51 0.70
C CYS A 308 6.07 -25.53 0.71
N CYS A 309 6.73 -25.36 1.85
CA CYS A 309 8.00 -24.65 1.93
C CYS A 309 8.95 -25.30 2.94
N GLU A 310 10.23 -24.98 2.77
CA GLU A 310 11.32 -25.46 3.61
C GLU A 310 12.11 -24.26 4.15
N ALA A 311 12.57 -24.37 5.38
CA ALA A 311 13.45 -23.39 6.00
C ALA A 311 14.46 -24.09 6.90
N LEU A 312 15.71 -23.61 6.91
CA LEU A 312 16.66 -23.98 7.96
C LEU A 312 16.03 -23.69 9.33
N SER A 313 16.21 -24.60 10.29
CA SER A 313 15.68 -24.44 11.65
C SER A 313 16.18 -23.16 12.33
N SER A 314 17.37 -22.69 11.95
CA SER A 314 17.94 -21.41 12.39
C SER A 314 17.23 -20.17 11.82
N ASN A 315 16.46 -20.29 10.74
CA ASN A 315 15.73 -19.19 10.11
C ASN A 315 14.32 -19.02 10.72
N GLN A 316 14.27 -18.76 12.03
CA GLN A 316 13.00 -18.59 12.75
C GLN A 316 12.14 -17.46 12.18
N ARG A 317 12.77 -16.47 11.54
CA ARG A 317 12.08 -15.38 10.86
C ARG A 317 11.23 -15.88 9.69
N ALA A 318 11.77 -16.73 8.82
CA ALA A 318 11.01 -17.32 7.71
C ALA A 318 9.92 -18.26 8.22
N ILE A 319 10.24 -19.12 9.20
CA ILE A 319 9.28 -20.06 9.80
C ILE A 319 8.07 -19.30 10.38
N ASN A 320 8.32 -18.25 11.17
CA ASN A 320 7.25 -17.43 11.75
C ASN A 320 6.47 -16.65 10.68
N PHE A 321 7.15 -16.21 9.62
CA PHE A 321 6.52 -15.56 8.49
C PHE A 321 5.51 -16.49 7.80
N TYR A 322 5.91 -17.70 7.42
CA TYR A 322 5.00 -18.68 6.80
C TYR A 322 3.84 -19.05 7.73
N LYS A 323 4.10 -19.30 9.02
CA LYS A 323 3.05 -19.56 10.02
C LYS A 323 2.03 -18.41 10.10
N SER A 324 2.45 -17.16 9.89
CA SER A 324 1.54 -16.01 9.88
C SER A 324 0.58 -15.96 8.68
N PHE A 325 0.87 -16.72 7.62
CA PHE A 325 0.03 -16.90 6.43
C PHE A 325 -0.79 -18.19 6.47
N GLY A 326 -0.73 -18.95 7.57
CA GLY A 326 -1.53 -20.16 7.77
C GLY A 326 -0.78 -21.46 7.54
N PHE A 327 0.50 -21.41 7.15
CA PHE A 327 1.32 -22.62 7.02
C PHE A 327 1.47 -23.32 8.37
N ARG A 328 1.37 -24.64 8.33
CA ARG A 328 1.54 -25.54 9.47
C ARG A 328 2.81 -26.34 9.29
N GLU A 329 3.52 -26.55 10.38
CA GLU A 329 4.71 -27.39 10.41
C GLU A 329 4.30 -28.86 10.24
N GLU A 330 4.90 -29.55 9.28
CA GLU A 330 4.61 -30.95 8.97
C GLU A 330 5.75 -31.89 9.37
N GLY A 331 6.96 -31.36 9.56
CA GLY A 331 8.10 -32.17 9.99
C GLY A 331 9.42 -31.42 10.10
N ILE A 332 10.42 -32.18 10.53
CA ILE A 332 11.82 -31.73 10.61
C ILE A 332 12.69 -32.80 9.96
N TYR A 333 13.41 -32.42 8.91
CA TYR A 333 14.51 -33.21 8.40
C TYR A 333 15.75 -32.96 9.28
N ARG A 334 16.08 -33.94 10.12
CA ARG A 334 17.22 -33.87 11.04
C ARG A 334 18.53 -34.03 10.28
N GLN A 335 19.50 -33.16 10.56
CA GLN A 335 20.83 -33.16 9.95
C GLN A 335 20.78 -33.24 8.42
N HIS A 336 19.81 -32.55 7.81
CA HIS A 336 19.47 -32.70 6.40
C HIS A 336 20.53 -32.13 5.46
N MET A 337 21.29 -31.13 5.92
CA MET A 337 22.32 -30.49 5.09
C MET A 337 23.52 -30.03 5.91
N MET A 338 24.67 -29.91 5.25
CA MET A 338 25.88 -29.30 5.80
C MET A 338 25.84 -27.79 5.54
N LYS A 339 26.01 -26.99 6.59
CA LYS A 339 26.05 -25.52 6.52
C LYS A 339 27.18 -25.00 7.40
N ASN A 340 28.13 -24.27 6.82
CA ASN A 340 29.32 -23.76 7.50
C ASN A 340 30.12 -24.83 8.27
N GLY A 341 30.13 -26.07 7.76
CA GLY A 341 30.83 -27.20 8.41
C GLY A 341 30.05 -27.89 9.55
N GLU A 342 28.79 -27.50 9.80
CA GLU A 342 27.91 -28.15 10.77
C GLU A 342 26.67 -28.73 10.09
N TYR A 343 26.15 -29.85 10.61
CA TYR A 343 24.88 -30.40 10.14
C TYR A 343 23.71 -29.57 10.68
N ALA A 344 22.83 -29.12 9.79
CA ALA A 344 21.66 -28.32 10.10
C ALA A 344 20.35 -29.07 9.83
N ASP A 345 19.36 -28.78 10.67
CA ASP A 345 17.99 -29.28 10.51
C ASP A 345 17.20 -28.37 9.56
N VAL A 346 16.25 -28.97 8.84
CA VAL A 346 15.30 -28.25 7.96
C VAL A 346 13.89 -28.49 8.47
N VAL A 347 13.16 -27.41 8.72
CA VAL A 347 11.74 -27.42 9.05
C VAL A 347 10.94 -27.40 7.75
N THR A 348 9.99 -28.31 7.63
CA THR A 348 9.04 -28.37 6.52
C THR A 348 7.68 -27.86 6.96
N LEU A 349 7.08 -26.98 6.16
CA LEU A 349 5.75 -26.45 6.40
C LEU A 349 4.89 -26.57 5.14
N ALA A 350 3.58 -26.61 5.31
CA ALA A 350 2.65 -26.55 4.21
C ALA A 350 1.33 -25.87 4.59
N ILE A 351 0.58 -25.47 3.58
CA ILE A 351 -0.80 -25.04 3.70
C ILE A 351 -1.66 -25.72 2.64
N LEU A 352 -2.89 -26.08 3.01
CA LEU A 352 -3.88 -26.66 2.12
C LEU A 352 -4.78 -25.59 1.50
N LYS A 353 -5.37 -25.89 0.35
CA LYS A 353 -6.33 -25.02 -0.34
C LYS A 353 -7.47 -24.57 0.58
N SER A 354 -8.05 -25.48 1.36
CA SER A 354 -9.13 -25.16 2.30
C SER A 354 -8.69 -24.18 3.40
N GLU A 355 -7.45 -24.33 3.89
CA GLU A 355 -6.90 -23.44 4.92
C GLU A 355 -6.58 -22.06 4.33
N TRP A 356 -6.12 -22.02 3.08
CA TRP A 356 -5.97 -20.78 2.33
C TRP A 356 -7.31 -20.06 2.14
N ASP A 357 -8.36 -20.76 1.72
CA ASP A 357 -9.69 -20.17 1.51
C ASP A 357 -10.26 -19.54 2.78
N GLU A 358 -10.04 -20.17 3.94
CA GLU A 358 -10.40 -19.61 5.24
C GLU A 358 -9.56 -18.38 5.61
N LYS A 359 -8.26 -18.39 5.30
CA LYS A 359 -7.30 -17.36 5.72
C LYS A 359 -7.25 -16.15 4.78
N LYS A 360 -7.56 -16.33 3.49
CA LYS A 360 -7.45 -15.34 2.42
C LYS A 360 -8.13 -14.01 2.76
N PRO A 361 -9.40 -13.96 3.24
CA PRO A 361 -10.06 -12.69 3.54
C PRO A 361 -9.36 -11.88 4.65
N GLU A 362 -8.78 -12.55 5.66
CA GLU A 362 -8.00 -11.89 6.71
C GLU A 362 -6.70 -11.30 6.15
N ILE A 363 -6.02 -12.05 5.28
CA ILE A 363 -4.76 -11.63 4.64
C ILE A 363 -5.01 -10.47 3.68
N GLU A 364 -6.03 -10.55 2.83
CA GLU A 364 -6.45 -9.48 1.92
C GLU A 364 -6.72 -8.20 2.71
N LYS A 365 -7.57 -8.27 3.74
CA LYS A 365 -7.88 -7.13 4.60
C LYS A 365 -6.60 -6.53 5.18
N LYS A 366 -5.66 -7.36 5.66
CA LYS A 366 -4.38 -6.93 6.24
C LYS A 366 -3.45 -6.29 5.22
N LEU A 367 -3.44 -6.74 3.97
CA LEU A 367 -2.62 -6.18 2.88
C LEU A 367 -3.23 -4.90 2.31
N MET A 368 -4.56 -4.84 2.12
CA MET A 368 -5.30 -3.62 1.78
C MET A 368 -5.10 -2.53 2.82
N THR A 369 -5.14 -2.91 4.10
CA THR A 369 -4.84 -2.02 5.24
C THR A 369 -3.42 -1.42 5.19
N LYS A 370 -2.51 -2.00 4.41
CA LYS A 370 -1.12 -1.57 4.21
C LYS A 370 -0.86 -0.98 2.82
N GLY A 371 -1.89 -0.79 1.99
CA GLY A 371 -1.76 -0.32 0.61
C GLY A 371 -0.95 -1.24 -0.30
N LEU A 372 -0.98 -2.56 -0.05
CA LEU A 372 -0.27 -3.56 -0.87
C LEU A 372 -1.20 -4.34 -1.81
N LEU A 373 -2.52 -4.21 -1.60
CA LEU A 373 -3.62 -4.67 -2.46
C LEU A 373 -4.64 -3.53 -2.51
#